data_AF-A0A222FC71-F1
#
_entry.id   AF-A0A222FC71-F1
#
_cell.length_a   1.000
_cell.length_b   1.000
_cell.length_c   1.000
_cell.angle_alpha   90.00
_cell.angle_beta   90.00
_cell.angle_gamma   90.00
#
_symmetry.space_group_name_H-M   'P 1'
#
loop_
_entity.id
_entity.type
_entity.pdbx_description
1 polymer ?
#
loop_
_entity_poly.entity_id
_entity_poly.type
_entity_poly.pdbx_seq_one_letter_code
_entity_poly.pdbx_strand_id
1 'polypeptide(L)'
;MPSDQVTFEALQQLVPAAPDWRVAWDRVWPLWPELALLDSCPQDPVHHAEGDVGRHTRMVVEELVSLPDWRQLDPGSRSCLFWAAVLHDVGKPATTRAEDDGRITSRGHSRVGASIARRLLWHAGAPFAWREQLCGLIVAHQLPFWLIERDDPERLAIETSWKCRPDLLCLHAEADAMGRICDDQDGILVNVGLARQVFEDAGCRTEPFAFANDESRVAFFERPERDPRYVAFEDFRCRVTVMSGLPGAGKDTWIARNRPELPVVSLDAVREELGESATGNQGRVIQAAYEAARQHLRKGQDFVWNATNISAQLRGKPLRLLRDYGARVEIVYLEPSQAALHAQNRSRDAVVPEAVIDDLVRKLEPPGRWEAHKVTHVVQG
;
A
#
# COMPACT_ATOMS: atom_id res chain seq x y z
N MET A 1 -25.60 -10.39 -15.45
CA MET A 1 -24.43 -10.63 -16.30
C MET A 1 -23.33 -11.15 -15.38
N PRO A 2 -22.73 -12.32 -15.64
CA PRO A 2 -21.50 -12.69 -14.93
C PRO A 2 -20.50 -11.56 -15.15
N SER A 3 -19.73 -11.19 -14.13
CA SER A 3 -18.72 -10.13 -14.24
C SER A 3 -17.70 -10.53 -15.30
N ASP A 4 -17.86 -10.03 -16.53
CA ASP A 4 -16.77 -9.95 -17.49
C ASP A 4 -15.64 -9.24 -16.74
N GLN A 5 -14.56 -9.97 -16.47
CA GLN A 5 -13.51 -9.55 -15.56
C GLN A 5 -12.96 -8.22 -16.03
N VAL A 6 -13.14 -7.16 -15.23
CA VAL A 6 -12.52 -5.86 -15.45
C VAL A 6 -11.03 -6.07 -15.63
N THR A 7 -10.46 -5.72 -16.79
CA THR A 7 -9.02 -5.88 -17.08
C THR A 7 -8.31 -4.53 -17.02
N PHE A 8 -7.00 -4.54 -16.75
CA PHE A 8 -6.18 -3.33 -16.73
C PHE A 8 -6.22 -2.60 -18.07
N GLU A 9 -6.25 -3.31 -19.19
CA GLU A 9 -6.38 -2.72 -20.53
C GLU A 9 -7.73 -1.98 -20.68
N ALA A 10 -8.83 -2.59 -20.25
CA ALA A 10 -10.14 -1.94 -20.25
C ALA A 10 -10.16 -0.69 -19.35
N LEU A 11 -9.46 -0.73 -18.21
CA LEU A 11 -9.30 0.44 -17.34
C LEU A 11 -8.53 1.57 -18.02
N GLN A 12 -7.49 1.26 -18.81
CA GLN A 12 -6.73 2.29 -19.54
C GLN A 12 -7.59 2.95 -20.64
N GLN A 13 -8.48 2.20 -21.30
CA GLN A 13 -9.37 2.72 -22.34
C GLN A 13 -10.44 3.69 -21.82
N LEU A 14 -10.67 3.70 -20.50
CA LEU A 14 -11.66 4.58 -19.85
C LEU A 14 -11.06 5.88 -19.34
N VAL A 15 -9.73 6.04 -19.41
CA VAL A 15 -9.06 7.28 -19.00
C VAL A 15 -9.36 8.37 -20.03
N PRO A 16 -9.88 9.54 -19.63
CA PRO A 16 -10.16 10.63 -20.57
C PRO A 16 -8.92 11.05 -21.35
N ALA A 17 -9.10 11.32 -22.63
CA ALA A 17 -8.03 11.69 -23.55
C ALA A 17 -8.44 12.86 -24.44
N ALA A 18 -7.43 13.52 -25.02
CA ALA A 18 -7.65 14.55 -26.02
C ALA A 18 -8.44 14.02 -27.23
N PRO A 19 -9.23 14.88 -27.90
CA PRO A 19 -9.45 16.29 -27.58
C PRO A 19 -10.56 16.53 -26.54
N ASP A 20 -11.39 15.53 -26.25
CA ASP A 20 -12.67 15.73 -25.56
C ASP A 20 -12.54 15.80 -24.04
N TRP A 21 -11.58 15.06 -23.45
CA TRP A 21 -11.36 15.02 -21.99
C TRP A 21 -12.64 14.76 -21.19
N ARG A 22 -13.52 13.88 -21.68
CA ARG A 22 -14.79 13.55 -21.02
C ARG A 22 -14.69 12.23 -20.28
N VAL A 23 -15.29 12.18 -19.10
CA VAL A 23 -15.43 10.94 -18.32
C VAL A 23 -16.64 10.16 -18.79
N ALA A 24 -16.44 8.89 -19.15
CA ALA A 24 -17.52 7.98 -19.52
C ALA A 24 -18.15 7.35 -18.26
N TRP A 25 -18.91 8.14 -17.48
CA TRP A 25 -19.49 7.70 -16.20
C TRP A 25 -20.38 6.46 -16.29
N ASP A 26 -21.11 6.32 -17.39
CA ASP A 26 -21.94 5.16 -17.72
C ASP A 26 -21.14 3.86 -17.85
N ARG A 27 -19.84 3.96 -18.14
CA ARG A 27 -18.91 2.83 -18.23
C ARG A 27 -18.04 2.67 -16.99
N VAL A 28 -17.60 3.77 -16.38
CA VAL A 28 -16.70 3.76 -15.21
C VAL A 28 -17.44 3.29 -13.96
N TRP A 29 -18.61 3.87 -13.66
CA TRP A 29 -19.29 3.65 -12.39
C TRP A 29 -19.79 2.20 -12.20
N PRO A 30 -20.28 1.50 -13.24
CA PRO A 30 -20.74 0.12 -13.10
C PRO A 30 -19.63 -0.94 -13.03
N LEU A 31 -18.34 -0.58 -13.16
CA LEU A 31 -17.23 -1.54 -13.18
C LEU A 31 -17.17 -2.40 -11.92
N TRP A 32 -17.43 -1.77 -10.76
CA TRP A 32 -17.34 -2.43 -9.46
C TRP A 32 -18.53 -2.05 -8.58
N PRO A 33 -19.20 -3.04 -7.96
CA PRO A 33 -20.25 -2.79 -6.98
C PRO A 33 -19.83 -1.84 -5.86
N GLU A 34 -18.54 -1.82 -5.50
CA GLU A 34 -17.99 -0.90 -4.50
C GLU A 34 -18.21 0.59 -4.85
N LEU A 35 -18.25 0.96 -6.14
CA LEU A 35 -18.53 2.35 -6.56
C LEU A 35 -20.01 2.71 -6.36
N ALA A 36 -20.92 1.78 -6.64
CA ALA A 36 -22.36 2.01 -6.44
C ALA A 36 -22.72 2.23 -4.96
N LEU A 37 -21.94 1.67 -4.02
CA LEU A 37 -22.14 1.90 -2.59
C LEU A 37 -21.86 3.35 -2.17
N LEU A 38 -21.08 4.11 -2.95
CA LEU A 38 -20.76 5.50 -2.64
C LEU A 38 -21.99 6.41 -2.79
N ASP A 39 -22.90 6.10 -3.72
CA ASP A 39 -24.12 6.89 -3.96
C ASP A 39 -25.12 6.84 -2.80
N SER A 40 -24.97 5.90 -1.87
CA SER A 40 -25.80 5.80 -0.67
C SER A 40 -25.03 6.09 0.63
N CYS A 41 -23.74 6.44 0.53
CA CYS A 41 -22.91 6.74 1.69
C CYS A 41 -23.02 8.24 2.03
N PRO A 42 -23.63 8.63 3.17
CA PRO A 42 -23.78 10.03 3.53
C PRO A 42 -22.42 10.63 3.93
N GLN A 43 -22.29 11.94 3.75
CA GLN A 43 -21.17 12.73 4.27
C GLN A 43 -21.64 13.81 5.22
N ASP A 44 -20.69 14.39 5.93
CA ASP A 44 -20.96 15.50 6.83
C ASP A 44 -21.38 16.76 6.04
N PRO A 45 -22.57 17.32 6.27
CA PRO A 45 -23.10 18.42 5.47
C PRO A 45 -22.35 19.75 5.62
N VAL A 46 -21.50 19.91 6.64
CA VAL A 46 -20.66 21.11 6.81
C VAL A 46 -19.39 21.00 5.97
N HIS A 47 -18.81 19.80 5.88
CA HIS A 47 -17.58 19.58 5.11
C HIS A 47 -17.85 19.13 3.67
N HIS A 48 -19.06 18.68 3.38
CA HIS A 48 -19.51 18.07 2.13
C HIS A 48 -20.99 18.41 1.87
N ALA A 49 -21.30 19.69 1.65
CA ALA A 49 -22.66 20.14 1.37
C ALA A 49 -23.20 19.61 0.03
N GLU A 50 -22.34 19.08 -0.84
CA GLU A 50 -22.73 18.39 -2.07
C GLU A 50 -23.57 17.13 -1.81
N GLY A 51 -23.41 16.47 -0.66
CA GLY A 51 -24.22 15.32 -0.26
C GLY A 51 -23.41 14.03 -0.11
N ASP A 52 -23.70 13.01 -0.91
CA ASP A 52 -23.12 11.68 -0.77
C ASP A 52 -21.68 11.56 -1.32
N VAL A 53 -21.00 10.48 -0.93
CA VAL A 53 -19.63 10.18 -1.36
C VAL A 53 -19.56 10.01 -2.88
N GLY A 54 -20.55 9.38 -3.50
CA GLY A 54 -20.56 9.13 -4.93
C GLY A 54 -20.62 10.42 -5.75
N ARG A 55 -21.45 11.38 -5.35
CA ARG A 55 -21.51 12.71 -5.96
C ARG A 55 -20.18 13.44 -5.79
N HIS A 56 -19.62 13.46 -4.58
CA HIS A 56 -18.32 14.08 -4.31
C HIS A 56 -17.23 13.50 -5.22
N THR A 57 -17.07 12.17 -5.26
CA THR A 57 -16.07 11.51 -6.13
C THR A 57 -16.21 11.92 -7.59
N ARG A 58 -17.42 12.04 -8.12
CA ARG A 58 -17.62 12.49 -9.51
C ARG A 58 -17.18 13.94 -9.70
N MET A 59 -17.52 14.83 -8.77
CA MET A 59 -17.07 16.23 -8.81
C MET A 59 -15.53 16.32 -8.77
N VAL A 60 -14.88 15.60 -7.86
CA VAL A 60 -13.40 15.55 -7.78
C VAL A 60 -12.76 15.09 -9.09
N VAL A 61 -13.31 14.04 -9.71
CA VAL A 61 -12.77 13.52 -10.98
C VAL A 61 -12.99 14.49 -12.14
N GLU A 62 -14.14 15.17 -12.22
CA GLU A 62 -14.39 16.20 -13.22
C GLU A 62 -13.43 17.39 -13.05
N GLU A 63 -13.22 17.86 -11.82
CA GLU A 63 -12.24 18.89 -11.52
C GLU A 63 -10.83 18.45 -11.96
N LEU A 64 -10.40 17.24 -11.57
CA LEU A 64 -9.09 16.69 -11.94
C LEU A 64 -8.89 16.67 -13.46
N VAL A 65 -9.88 16.19 -14.22
CA VAL A 65 -9.81 16.06 -15.68
C VAL A 65 -9.83 17.44 -16.36
N SER A 66 -10.35 18.47 -15.69
CA SER A 66 -10.31 19.86 -16.15
C SER A 66 -8.92 20.49 -16.02
N LEU A 67 -8.10 20.03 -15.06
CA LEU A 67 -6.80 20.64 -14.74
C LEU A 67 -5.79 20.48 -15.89
N PRO A 68 -5.18 21.59 -16.38
CA PRO A 68 -4.13 21.52 -17.39
C PRO A 68 -2.93 20.67 -16.97
N ASP A 69 -2.57 20.69 -15.69
CA ASP A 69 -1.44 19.94 -15.14
C ASP A 69 -1.69 18.43 -15.24
N TRP A 70 -2.92 17.97 -14.97
CA TRP A 70 -3.29 16.56 -15.14
C TRP A 70 -3.24 16.15 -16.62
N ARG A 71 -3.74 16.99 -17.54
CA ARG A 71 -3.74 16.70 -18.98
C ARG A 71 -2.32 16.58 -19.55
N GLN A 72 -1.37 17.33 -19.00
CA GLN A 72 0.05 17.33 -19.39
C GLN A 72 0.87 16.17 -18.82
N LEU A 73 0.35 15.42 -17.84
CA LEU A 73 1.02 14.22 -17.33
C LEU A 73 1.25 13.20 -18.44
N ASP A 74 2.32 12.41 -18.29
CA ASP A 74 2.52 11.23 -19.12
C ASP A 74 1.34 10.25 -18.95
N PRO A 75 1.03 9.42 -19.97
CA PRO A 75 -0.15 8.55 -19.92
C PRO A 75 -0.22 7.63 -18.69
N GLY A 76 0.92 7.17 -18.18
CA GLY A 76 0.97 6.28 -17.01
C GLY A 76 0.62 7.00 -15.71
N SER A 77 1.22 8.18 -15.48
CA SER A 77 0.89 9.02 -14.32
C SER A 77 -0.55 9.53 -14.39
N ARG A 78 -1.01 9.93 -15.60
CA ARG A 78 -2.36 10.42 -15.83
C ARG A 78 -3.41 9.35 -15.50
N SER A 79 -3.22 8.13 -15.98
CA SER A 79 -4.13 7.01 -15.67
C SER A 79 -4.08 6.62 -14.20
N CYS A 80 -2.90 6.61 -13.59
CA CYS A 80 -2.73 6.33 -12.16
C CYS A 80 -3.53 7.32 -11.30
N LEU A 81 -3.38 8.62 -11.57
CA LEU A 81 -4.04 9.68 -10.82
C LEU A 81 -5.55 9.70 -11.06
N PHE A 82 -6.02 9.44 -12.28
CA PHE A 82 -7.44 9.31 -12.59
C PHE A 82 -8.10 8.20 -11.76
N TRP A 83 -7.52 6.99 -11.78
CA TRP A 83 -8.07 5.88 -11.02
C TRP A 83 -7.88 6.03 -9.50
N ALA A 84 -6.85 6.76 -9.06
CA ALA A 84 -6.73 7.16 -7.66
C ALA A 84 -7.92 8.04 -7.24
N ALA A 85 -8.27 9.06 -8.04
CA ALA A 85 -9.41 9.94 -7.75
C ALA A 85 -10.76 9.20 -7.78
N VAL A 86 -10.97 8.29 -8.73
CA VAL A 86 -12.20 7.45 -8.76
C VAL A 86 -12.34 6.58 -7.50
N LEU A 87 -11.22 6.12 -6.91
CA LEU A 87 -11.21 5.16 -5.80
C LEU A 87 -10.84 5.76 -4.44
N HIS A 88 -10.49 7.05 -4.33
CA HIS A 88 -9.90 7.64 -3.13
C HIS A 88 -10.74 7.43 -1.86
N ASP A 89 -12.07 7.48 -2.04
CA ASP A 89 -13.05 7.36 -0.97
C ASP A 89 -13.80 6.02 -0.96
N VAL A 90 -13.36 5.01 -1.72
CA VAL A 90 -14.04 3.71 -1.81
C VAL A 90 -14.14 2.97 -0.46
N GLY A 91 -13.34 3.38 0.53
CA GLY A 91 -13.37 2.86 1.90
C GLY A 91 -14.42 3.50 2.82
N LYS A 92 -15.03 4.63 2.45
CA LYS A 92 -15.99 5.35 3.31
C LYS A 92 -17.20 4.48 3.68
N PRO A 93 -17.88 3.76 2.77
CA PRO A 93 -19.05 2.95 3.13
C PRO A 93 -18.81 1.94 4.27
N ALA A 94 -17.60 1.40 4.39
CA ALA A 94 -17.24 0.44 5.43
C ALA A 94 -16.85 1.08 6.77
N THR A 95 -16.65 2.40 6.81
CA THR A 95 -16.07 3.12 7.96
C THR A 95 -16.89 4.32 8.42
N THR A 96 -17.89 4.75 7.64
CA THR A 96 -18.77 5.87 7.96
C THR A 96 -19.66 5.55 9.16
N ARG A 97 -19.72 6.48 10.12
CA ARG A 97 -20.55 6.43 11.32
C ARG A 97 -21.18 7.80 11.56
N ALA A 98 -22.41 7.80 12.06
CA ALA A 98 -23.01 8.98 12.67
C ALA A 98 -22.54 9.04 14.13
N GLU A 99 -22.01 10.19 14.53
CA GLU A 99 -21.56 10.46 15.89
C GLU A 99 -22.71 11.04 16.74
N ASP A 100 -22.55 11.04 18.07
CA ASP A 100 -23.57 11.49 19.02
C ASP A 100 -23.93 12.99 18.89
N ASP A 101 -23.01 13.79 18.35
CA ASP A 101 -23.18 15.23 18.08
C ASP A 101 -23.84 15.51 16.72
N GLY A 102 -24.26 14.47 16.00
CA GLY A 102 -24.88 14.56 14.69
C GLY A 102 -23.89 14.75 13.53
N ARG A 103 -22.58 14.75 13.80
CA ARG A 103 -21.53 14.77 12.75
C ARG A 103 -21.41 13.39 12.11
N ILE A 104 -20.88 13.36 10.89
CA ILE A 104 -20.59 12.11 10.18
C ILE A 104 -19.09 11.98 10.00
N THR A 105 -18.52 10.85 10.43
CA THR A 105 -17.09 10.58 10.27
C THR A 105 -16.84 9.25 9.58
N SER A 106 -15.75 9.19 8.81
CA SER A 106 -15.29 7.96 8.14
C SER A 106 -13.85 7.65 8.54
N ARG A 107 -13.60 7.54 9.85
CA ARG A 107 -12.24 7.36 10.38
C ARG A 107 -11.61 6.07 9.85
N GLY A 108 -10.42 6.16 9.26
CA GLY A 108 -9.68 5.02 8.72
C GLY A 108 -10.09 4.60 7.29
N HIS A 109 -11.00 5.33 6.63
CA HIS A 109 -11.44 5.01 5.27
C HIS A 109 -10.29 4.90 4.27
N SER A 110 -9.25 5.74 4.39
CA SER A 110 -8.14 5.78 3.42
C SER A 110 -7.36 4.45 3.39
N ARG A 111 -7.14 3.81 4.56
CA ARG A 111 -6.48 2.49 4.64
C ARG A 111 -7.38 1.37 4.12
N VAL A 112 -8.67 1.42 4.44
CA VAL A 112 -9.65 0.44 3.95
C VAL A 112 -9.81 0.56 2.43
N GLY A 113 -9.92 1.79 1.92
CA GLY A 113 -10.04 2.12 0.51
C GLY A 113 -8.84 1.64 -0.29
N ALA A 114 -7.61 1.84 0.23
CA ALA A 114 -6.42 1.31 -0.41
C ALA A 114 -6.38 -0.22 -0.46
N SER A 115 -6.89 -0.92 0.56
CA SER A 115 -7.02 -2.39 0.53
C SER A 115 -8.05 -2.85 -0.53
N ILE A 116 -9.20 -2.18 -0.60
CA ILE A 116 -10.23 -2.45 -1.62
C ILE A 116 -9.64 -2.22 -3.01
N ALA A 117 -9.06 -1.04 -3.27
CA ALA A 117 -8.46 -0.68 -4.55
C ALA A 117 -7.37 -1.67 -4.97
N ARG A 118 -6.46 -2.05 -4.04
CA ARG A 118 -5.42 -3.05 -4.31
C ARG A 118 -6.01 -4.36 -4.80
N ARG A 119 -7.03 -4.88 -4.13
CA ARG A 119 -7.69 -6.14 -4.52
C ARG A 119 -8.34 -6.02 -5.90
N LEU A 120 -9.13 -4.98 -6.14
CA LEU A 120 -9.80 -4.75 -7.42
C LEU A 120 -8.79 -4.67 -8.58
N LEU A 121 -7.71 -3.92 -8.38
CA LEU A 121 -6.67 -3.72 -9.39
C LEU A 121 -5.77 -4.94 -9.57
N TRP A 122 -5.52 -5.73 -8.52
CA TRP A 122 -4.84 -7.02 -8.66
C TRP A 122 -5.66 -8.02 -9.47
N HIS A 123 -6.98 -8.12 -9.20
CA HIS A 123 -7.87 -8.95 -10.03
C HIS A 123 -7.92 -8.47 -11.49
N ALA A 124 -7.82 -7.15 -11.71
CA ALA A 124 -7.74 -6.60 -13.05
C ALA A 124 -6.39 -6.82 -13.75
N GLY A 125 -5.39 -7.39 -13.08
CA GLY A 125 -4.06 -7.59 -13.65
C GLY A 125 -3.26 -6.28 -13.79
N ALA A 126 -3.55 -5.27 -12.97
CA ALA A 126 -2.81 -4.01 -13.00
C ALA A 126 -1.33 -4.24 -12.62
N PRO A 127 -0.37 -3.57 -13.30
CA PRO A 127 1.04 -3.65 -12.95
C PRO A 127 1.28 -3.26 -11.49
N PHE A 128 2.07 -4.05 -10.78
CA PHE A 128 2.33 -3.88 -9.34
C PHE A 128 2.74 -2.44 -8.97
N ALA A 129 3.71 -1.86 -9.67
CA ALA A 129 4.22 -0.53 -9.35
C ALA A 129 3.15 0.56 -9.54
N TRP A 130 2.36 0.47 -10.62
CA TRP A 130 1.26 1.39 -10.89
C TRP A 130 0.17 1.28 -9.80
N ARG A 131 -0.18 0.05 -9.43
CA ARG A 131 -1.20 -0.24 -8.41
C ARG A 131 -0.77 0.24 -7.03
N GLU A 132 0.46 -0.03 -6.60
CA GLU A 132 0.92 0.37 -5.27
C GLU A 132 1.12 1.88 -5.17
N GLN A 133 1.52 2.56 -6.25
CA GLN A 133 1.53 4.02 -6.28
C GLN A 133 0.11 4.60 -6.11
N LEU A 134 -0.88 4.07 -6.83
CA LEU A 134 -2.28 4.44 -6.67
C LEU A 134 -2.76 4.20 -5.22
N CYS A 135 -2.45 3.04 -4.65
CA CYS A 135 -2.81 2.75 -3.26
C CYS A 135 -2.13 3.70 -2.26
N GLY A 136 -0.88 4.10 -2.52
CA GLY A 136 -0.18 5.12 -1.74
C GLY A 136 -0.86 6.48 -1.81
N LEU A 137 -1.33 6.90 -3.00
CA LEU A 137 -2.14 8.11 -3.17
C LEU A 137 -3.43 8.03 -2.34
N ILE A 138 -4.17 6.92 -2.42
CA ILE A 138 -5.39 6.72 -1.62
C ILE A 138 -5.11 6.79 -0.12
N VAL A 139 -4.05 6.15 0.38
CA VAL A 139 -3.72 6.21 1.82
C VAL A 139 -3.42 7.64 2.27
N ALA A 140 -2.76 8.43 1.42
CA ALA A 140 -2.27 9.75 1.77
C ALA A 140 -3.15 10.92 1.29
N HIS A 141 -4.27 10.67 0.59
CA HIS A 141 -4.96 11.69 -0.22
C HIS A 141 -5.34 12.97 0.53
N GLN A 142 -5.64 12.85 1.82
CA GLN A 142 -6.01 14.00 2.65
C GLN A 142 -4.82 14.69 3.33
N LEU A 143 -3.62 14.09 3.32
CA LEU A 143 -2.43 14.63 3.97
C LEU A 143 -2.13 16.09 3.56
N PRO A 144 -2.22 16.47 2.27
CA PRO A 144 -1.93 17.85 1.86
C PRO A 144 -2.83 18.90 2.53
N PHE A 145 -4.03 18.54 2.99
CA PHE A 145 -4.95 19.48 3.65
C PHE A 145 -4.44 19.95 5.02
N TRP A 146 -3.54 19.21 5.66
CA TRP A 146 -3.10 19.47 7.03
C TRP A 146 -1.62 19.22 7.25
N LEU A 147 -0.82 19.03 6.20
CA LEU A 147 0.60 18.69 6.32
C LEU A 147 1.35 19.75 7.14
N ILE A 148 1.13 21.03 6.82
CA ILE A 148 1.81 22.17 7.44
C ILE A 148 1.45 22.36 8.93
N GLU A 149 0.33 21.80 9.37
CA GLU A 149 -0.16 21.88 10.75
C GLU A 149 0.42 20.77 11.64
N ARG A 150 1.21 19.85 11.07
CA ARG A 150 1.82 18.75 11.82
C ARG A 150 3.09 19.23 12.53
N ASP A 151 3.43 18.55 13.63
CA ASP A 151 4.62 18.86 14.43
C ASP A 151 5.91 18.73 13.61
N ASP A 152 5.98 17.76 12.69
CA ASP A 152 7.13 17.52 11.82
C ASP A 152 6.68 17.31 10.36
N PRO A 153 6.39 18.40 9.63
CA PRO A 153 5.89 18.35 8.26
C PRO A 153 6.95 17.82 7.29
N GLU A 154 8.23 18.15 7.50
CA GLU A 154 9.34 17.66 6.66
C GLU A 154 9.45 16.14 6.74
N ARG A 155 9.42 15.56 7.96
CA ARG A 155 9.46 14.12 8.13
C ARG A 155 8.29 13.43 7.44
N LEU A 156 7.07 13.94 7.62
CA LEU A 156 5.89 13.37 6.97
C LEU A 156 5.96 13.47 5.45
N ALA A 157 6.52 14.56 4.91
CA ALA A 157 6.76 14.71 3.49
C ALA A 157 7.74 13.63 2.97
N ILE A 158 8.87 13.44 3.67
CA ILE A 158 9.86 12.40 3.36
C ILE A 158 9.22 11.02 3.43
N GLU A 159 8.51 10.67 4.51
CA GLU A 159 7.85 9.37 4.65
C GLU A 159 6.80 9.12 3.56
N THR A 160 6.10 10.17 3.12
CA THR A 160 5.07 10.09 2.08
C THR A 160 5.67 9.91 0.69
N SER A 161 6.78 10.58 0.39
CA SER A 161 7.50 10.45 -0.88
C SER A 161 7.94 9.01 -1.20
N TRP A 162 8.11 8.18 -0.16
CA TRP A 162 8.44 6.76 -0.30
C TRP A 162 7.22 5.86 -0.55
N LYS A 163 6.00 6.36 -0.30
CA LYS A 163 4.72 5.64 -0.46
C LYS A 163 4.06 5.95 -1.79
N CYS A 164 4.10 7.20 -2.22
CA CYS A 164 3.56 7.68 -3.49
C CYS A 164 4.28 8.94 -3.94
N ARG A 165 4.04 9.33 -5.19
CA ARG A 165 4.57 10.56 -5.80
C ARG A 165 3.85 11.80 -5.25
N PRO A 166 4.55 12.70 -4.53
CA PRO A 166 3.88 13.84 -3.90
C PRO A 166 3.30 14.88 -4.85
N ASP A 167 3.87 15.04 -6.04
CA ASP A 167 3.31 15.90 -7.08
C ASP A 167 1.91 15.45 -7.51
N LEU A 168 1.72 14.14 -7.72
CA LEU A 168 0.41 13.56 -8.01
C LEU A 168 -0.53 13.65 -6.80
N LEU A 169 -0.01 13.45 -5.59
CA LEU A 169 -0.79 13.57 -4.36
C LEU A 169 -1.35 14.98 -4.18
N CYS A 170 -0.53 16.01 -4.38
CA CYS A 170 -0.97 17.39 -4.25
C CYS A 170 -1.90 17.80 -5.40
N LEU A 171 -1.74 17.23 -6.59
CA LEU A 171 -2.66 17.47 -7.71
C LEU A 171 -4.03 16.81 -7.46
N HIS A 172 -4.05 15.61 -6.88
CA HIS A 172 -5.29 14.99 -6.38
C HIS A 172 -5.97 15.88 -5.33
N ALA A 173 -5.22 16.32 -4.32
CA ALA A 173 -5.77 17.11 -3.23
C ALA A 173 -6.33 18.46 -3.69
N GLU A 174 -5.72 19.09 -4.70
CA GLU A 174 -6.30 20.28 -5.35
C GLU A 174 -7.67 19.97 -5.98
N ALA A 175 -7.77 18.88 -6.76
CA ALA A 175 -9.04 18.48 -7.36
C ALA A 175 -10.10 18.09 -6.31
N ASP A 176 -9.70 17.42 -5.21
CA ASP A 176 -10.59 17.07 -4.09
C ASP A 176 -11.12 18.34 -3.40
N ALA A 177 -10.24 19.30 -3.12
CA ALA A 177 -10.63 20.58 -2.56
C ALA A 177 -11.56 21.35 -3.49
N MET A 178 -11.29 21.41 -4.80
CA MET A 178 -12.15 22.08 -5.79
C MET A 178 -13.52 21.40 -5.94
N GLY A 179 -13.58 20.06 -5.84
CA GLY A 179 -14.81 19.28 -5.94
C GLY A 179 -15.68 19.28 -4.68
N ARG A 180 -15.27 20.00 -3.62
CA ARG A 180 -15.94 20.07 -2.32
C ARG A 180 -16.81 21.32 -2.21
N ILE A 181 -18.02 21.19 -1.66
CA ILE A 181 -18.84 22.36 -1.27
C ILE A 181 -18.75 22.51 0.26
N CYS A 182 -17.99 23.49 0.72
CA CYS A 182 -17.83 23.81 2.15
C CYS A 182 -17.47 25.29 2.36
N ASP A 183 -17.58 25.78 3.59
CA ASP A 183 -17.36 27.20 3.91
C ASP A 183 -15.90 27.65 3.74
N ASP A 184 -14.92 26.75 3.95
CA ASP A 184 -13.48 27.06 3.97
C ASP A 184 -12.70 26.36 2.85
N GLN A 185 -13.24 26.37 1.63
CA GLN A 185 -12.56 25.77 0.47
C GLN A 185 -11.22 26.46 0.17
N ASP A 186 -11.18 27.80 0.28
CA ASP A 186 -9.96 28.58 0.02
C ASP A 186 -8.83 28.23 1.01
N GLY A 187 -9.15 28.04 2.30
CA GLY A 187 -8.18 27.62 3.30
C GLY A 187 -7.56 26.26 2.98
N ILE A 188 -8.38 25.30 2.53
CA ILE A 188 -7.90 23.98 2.10
C ILE A 188 -6.96 24.12 0.90
N LEU A 189 -7.30 24.93 -0.11
CA LEU A 189 -6.45 25.14 -1.28
C LEU A 189 -5.11 25.81 -0.92
N VAL A 190 -5.12 26.76 0.02
CA VAL A 190 -3.89 27.36 0.57
C VAL A 190 -3.03 26.29 1.23
N ASN A 191 -3.61 25.42 2.07
CA ASN A 191 -2.89 24.33 2.71
C ASN A 191 -2.28 23.35 1.69
N VAL A 192 -3.00 23.01 0.61
CA VAL A 192 -2.46 22.19 -0.49
C VAL A 192 -1.26 22.89 -1.15
N GLY A 193 -1.34 24.19 -1.38
CA GLY A 193 -0.24 24.98 -1.92
C GLY A 193 0.99 24.99 -1.00
N LEU A 194 0.79 25.13 0.31
CA LEU A 194 1.85 25.06 1.32
C LEU A 194 2.45 23.65 1.39
N ALA A 195 1.63 22.60 1.35
CA ALA A 195 2.10 21.23 1.32
C ALA A 195 3.01 20.96 0.12
N ARG A 196 2.69 21.49 -1.07
CA ARG A 196 3.58 21.43 -2.24
C ARG A 196 4.95 22.04 -1.96
N GLN A 197 5.01 23.18 -1.28
CA GLN A 197 6.27 23.82 -0.89
C GLN A 197 7.07 22.93 0.08
N VAL A 198 6.42 22.30 1.07
CA VAL A 198 7.11 21.37 1.98
C VAL A 198 7.79 20.22 1.22
N PHE A 199 7.10 19.62 0.24
CA PHE A 199 7.71 18.56 -0.59
C PHE A 199 8.84 19.07 -1.49
N GLU A 200 8.74 20.30 -1.99
CA GLU A 200 9.80 20.96 -2.78
C GLU A 200 11.03 21.23 -1.92
N ASP A 201 10.86 21.84 -0.75
CA ASP A 201 11.94 22.18 0.19
C ASP A 201 12.66 20.93 0.73
N ALA A 202 11.92 19.85 0.96
CA ALA A 202 12.47 18.55 1.33
C ALA A 202 13.17 17.83 0.16
N GLY A 203 13.03 18.32 -1.08
CA GLY A 203 13.63 17.71 -2.28
C GLY A 203 13.00 16.38 -2.67
N CYS A 204 11.70 16.18 -2.39
CA CYS A 204 11.01 14.91 -2.59
C CYS A 204 9.67 15.02 -3.34
N ARG A 205 9.50 16.08 -4.15
CA ARG A 205 8.26 16.37 -4.88
C ARG A 205 7.89 15.33 -5.94
N THR A 206 8.82 14.93 -6.80
CA THR A 206 8.56 14.01 -7.92
C THR A 206 9.19 12.64 -7.73
N GLU A 207 10.15 12.54 -6.81
CA GLU A 207 10.92 11.34 -6.50
C GLU A 207 10.98 11.15 -4.98
N PRO A 208 11.15 9.91 -4.48
CA PRO A 208 11.38 9.68 -3.07
C PRO A 208 12.62 10.42 -2.56
N PHE A 209 12.58 10.90 -1.31
CA PHE A 209 13.74 11.52 -0.67
C PHE A 209 14.99 10.63 -0.79
N ALA A 210 16.10 11.22 -1.24
CA ALA A 210 17.35 10.52 -1.47
C ALA A 210 18.19 10.40 -0.19
N PHE A 211 18.01 9.28 0.54
CA PHE A 211 18.88 8.93 1.65
C PHE A 211 20.30 8.58 1.19
N ALA A 212 21.30 8.84 2.05
CA ALA A 212 22.71 8.58 1.75
C ALA A 212 23.02 7.10 1.47
N ASN A 213 22.33 6.18 2.15
CA ASN A 213 22.40 4.73 1.93
C ASN A 213 21.14 4.03 2.46
N ASP A 214 21.05 2.72 2.24
CA ASP A 214 19.92 1.89 2.65
C ASP A 214 19.73 1.86 4.18
N GLU A 215 20.82 1.84 4.96
CA GLU A 215 20.74 1.88 6.43
C GLU A 215 20.19 3.21 6.93
N SER A 216 20.58 4.33 6.32
CA SER A 216 20.10 5.67 6.67
C SER A 216 18.59 5.77 6.46
N ARG A 217 18.09 5.23 5.34
CA ARG A 217 16.66 5.09 5.08
C ARG A 217 15.97 4.27 6.16
N VAL A 218 16.41 3.03 6.40
CA VAL A 218 15.75 2.14 7.38
C VAL A 218 15.75 2.78 8.78
N ALA A 219 16.89 3.34 9.20
CA ALA A 219 17.02 4.00 10.50
C ALA A 219 16.09 5.21 10.65
N PHE A 220 15.84 5.96 9.57
CA PHE A 220 14.89 7.07 9.56
C PHE A 220 13.45 6.60 9.83
N PHE A 221 13.01 5.53 9.17
CA PHE A 221 11.65 4.99 9.36
C PHE A 221 11.46 4.26 10.69
N GLU A 222 12.53 3.74 11.30
CA GLU A 222 12.46 3.05 12.59
C GLU A 222 12.54 3.98 13.81
N ARG A 223 13.24 5.12 13.68
CA ARG A 223 13.54 6.02 14.79
C ARG A 223 12.95 7.42 14.51
N PRO A 224 11.91 7.83 15.24
CA PRO A 224 11.22 9.12 14.99
C PRO A 224 12.13 10.35 15.01
N GLU A 225 13.15 10.36 15.87
CA GLU A 225 14.05 11.50 16.06
C GLU A 225 15.26 11.51 15.10
N ARG A 226 15.30 10.59 14.13
CA ARG A 226 16.45 10.46 13.23
C ARG A 226 16.40 11.56 12.17
N ASP A 227 17.47 12.36 12.10
CA ASP A 227 17.70 13.29 11.00
C ASP A 227 17.78 12.54 9.65
N PRO A 228 16.99 12.92 8.63
CA PRO A 228 17.00 12.27 7.32
C PRO A 228 18.34 12.38 6.57
N ARG A 229 19.19 13.35 6.93
CA ARG A 229 20.51 13.62 6.33
C ARG A 229 21.64 12.89 7.06
N TYR A 230 21.35 12.21 8.17
CA TYR A 230 22.32 11.40 8.89
C TYR A 230 22.82 10.24 8.02
N VAL A 231 24.13 10.15 7.83
CA VAL A 231 24.77 9.02 7.14
C VAL A 231 25.02 7.90 8.15
N ALA A 232 24.20 6.86 8.09
CA ALA A 232 24.37 5.70 8.94
C ALA A 232 25.59 4.87 8.52
N PHE A 233 26.36 4.44 9.53
CA PHE A 233 27.47 3.51 9.34
C PHE A 233 26.96 2.09 9.13
N GLU A 234 27.49 1.41 8.12
CA GLU A 234 27.09 0.05 7.75
C GLU A 234 28.10 -0.98 8.27
N ASP A 235 27.73 -1.67 9.36
CA ASP A 235 28.54 -2.75 9.96
C ASP A 235 27.66 -3.97 10.25
N PHE A 236 27.27 -4.66 9.18
CA PHE A 236 26.34 -5.78 9.25
C PHE A 236 27.04 -7.09 9.58
N ARG A 237 26.51 -7.83 10.56
CA ARG A 237 27.06 -9.11 11.01
C ARG A 237 26.71 -10.29 10.12
N CYS A 238 25.58 -10.23 9.43
CA CYS A 238 25.10 -11.24 8.49
C CYS A 238 24.03 -10.67 7.56
N ARG A 239 23.57 -11.45 6.59
CA ARG A 239 22.47 -11.11 5.68
C ARG A 239 21.31 -12.06 5.91
N VAL A 240 20.10 -11.50 6.02
CA VAL A 240 18.89 -12.28 6.23
C VAL A 240 17.86 -11.95 5.17
N THR A 241 17.39 -12.98 4.48
CA THR A 241 16.29 -12.86 3.52
C THR A 241 14.98 -13.23 4.18
N VAL A 242 14.05 -12.29 4.22
CA VAL A 242 12.71 -12.46 4.77
C VAL A 242 11.74 -12.68 3.61
N MET A 243 11.12 -13.84 3.56
CA MET A 243 10.09 -14.11 2.56
C MET A 243 8.77 -13.47 2.97
N SER A 244 8.03 -12.95 1.99
CA SER A 244 6.68 -12.43 2.13
C SER A 244 5.84 -12.86 0.93
N GLY A 245 4.59 -13.23 1.18
CA GLY A 245 3.67 -13.66 0.13
C GLY A 245 2.61 -14.62 0.67
N LEU A 246 1.48 -14.64 -0.01
CA LEU A 246 0.34 -15.49 0.36
C LEU A 246 0.71 -16.98 0.39
N PRO A 247 -0.03 -17.83 1.13
CA PRO A 247 0.06 -19.27 1.00
C PRO A 247 -0.11 -19.68 -0.47
N GLY A 248 0.76 -20.55 -0.98
CA GLY A 248 0.74 -20.93 -2.39
C GLY A 248 1.37 -19.92 -3.34
N ALA A 249 2.04 -18.86 -2.87
CA ALA A 249 2.76 -17.92 -3.74
C ALA A 249 4.11 -18.43 -4.29
N GLY A 250 4.51 -19.66 -3.99
CA GLY A 250 5.77 -20.25 -4.46
C GLY A 250 7.03 -19.85 -3.67
N LYS A 251 6.89 -19.44 -2.39
CA LYS A 251 8.02 -19.05 -1.52
C LYS A 251 9.09 -20.15 -1.43
N ASP A 252 8.69 -21.38 -1.11
CA ASP A 252 9.63 -22.51 -0.96
C ASP A 252 10.37 -22.83 -2.25
N THR A 253 9.66 -22.81 -3.38
CA THR A 253 10.25 -22.95 -4.73
C THR A 253 11.27 -21.87 -5.02
N TRP A 254 10.97 -20.62 -4.65
CA TRP A 254 11.91 -19.51 -4.84
C TRP A 254 13.15 -19.68 -3.96
N ILE A 255 13.00 -20.09 -2.70
CA ILE A 255 14.12 -20.35 -1.79
C ILE A 255 15.02 -21.47 -2.37
N ALA A 256 14.44 -22.61 -2.75
CA ALA A 256 15.19 -23.74 -3.29
C ALA A 256 15.98 -23.36 -4.55
N ARG A 257 15.42 -22.49 -5.39
CA ARG A 257 16.07 -22.04 -6.63
C ARG A 257 17.15 -21.00 -6.39
N ASN A 258 16.93 -20.04 -5.49
CA ASN A 258 17.78 -18.84 -5.38
C ASN A 258 18.71 -18.86 -4.17
N ARG A 259 18.40 -19.65 -3.14
CA ARG A 259 19.14 -19.76 -1.87
C ARG A 259 19.26 -21.22 -1.37
N PRO A 260 19.63 -22.20 -2.23
CA PRO A 260 19.64 -23.62 -1.85
C PRO A 260 20.59 -23.96 -0.70
N GLU A 261 21.67 -23.17 -0.52
CA GLU A 261 22.71 -23.45 0.48
C GLU A 261 22.46 -22.77 1.84
N LEU A 262 21.46 -21.88 1.94
CA LEU A 262 21.20 -21.15 3.17
C LEU A 262 20.29 -21.95 4.11
N PRO A 263 20.56 -21.94 5.44
CA PRO A 263 19.61 -22.41 6.42
C PRO A 263 18.27 -21.66 6.30
N VAL A 264 17.16 -22.38 6.49
CA VAL A 264 15.82 -21.81 6.44
C VAL A 264 15.13 -21.96 7.78
N VAL A 265 14.75 -20.85 8.40
CA VAL A 265 13.86 -20.80 9.55
C VAL A 265 12.44 -20.63 9.02
N SER A 266 11.68 -21.73 8.96
CA SER A 266 10.30 -21.74 8.46
C SER A 266 9.31 -21.98 9.60
N LEU A 267 8.31 -21.11 9.73
CA LEU A 267 7.23 -21.30 10.72
C LEU A 267 6.39 -22.54 10.41
N ASP A 268 6.25 -22.89 9.13
CA ASP A 268 5.48 -24.07 8.72
C ASP A 268 6.26 -25.36 9.05
N ALA A 269 7.58 -25.38 8.80
CA ALA A 269 8.43 -26.53 9.16
C ALA A 269 8.50 -26.73 10.68
N VAL A 270 8.66 -25.65 11.46
CA VAL A 270 8.64 -25.71 12.93
C VAL A 270 7.29 -26.22 13.45
N ARG A 271 6.19 -25.88 12.77
CA ARG A 271 4.85 -26.37 13.13
C ARG A 271 4.73 -27.87 12.91
N GLU A 272 5.23 -28.38 11.79
CA GLU A 272 5.27 -29.81 11.46
C GLU A 272 6.15 -30.59 12.45
N GLU A 273 7.36 -30.10 12.75
CA GLU A 273 8.27 -30.71 13.73
C GLU A 273 7.68 -30.84 15.14
N LEU A 274 6.86 -29.86 15.54
CA LEU A 274 6.18 -29.85 16.84
C LEU A 274 4.86 -30.64 16.84
N GLY A 275 4.40 -31.13 15.68
CA GLY A 275 3.11 -31.83 15.54
C GLY A 275 1.89 -30.94 15.82
N GLU A 276 2.02 -29.63 15.68
CA GLU A 276 0.97 -28.66 15.96
C GLU A 276 0.11 -28.43 14.70
N SER A 277 -1.21 -28.31 14.84
CA SER A 277 -2.05 -27.95 13.70
C SER A 277 -1.97 -26.44 13.38
N ALA A 278 -2.49 -26.02 12.22
CA ALA A 278 -2.61 -24.60 11.87
C ALA A 278 -3.47 -23.80 12.88
N THR A 279 -4.32 -24.48 13.65
CA THR A 279 -5.15 -23.92 14.73
C THR A 279 -4.61 -24.22 16.14
N GLY A 280 -3.48 -24.93 16.23
CA GLY A 280 -2.81 -25.31 17.48
C GLY A 280 -2.06 -24.16 18.15
N ASN A 281 -1.14 -24.49 19.06
CA ASN A 281 -0.45 -23.51 19.90
C ASN A 281 0.57 -22.67 19.09
N GLN A 282 0.09 -21.57 18.50
CA GLN A 282 0.91 -20.66 17.71
C GLN A 282 2.05 -20.03 18.52
N GLY A 283 1.89 -19.86 19.83
CA GLY A 283 2.91 -19.26 20.70
C GLY A 283 4.19 -20.08 20.74
N ARG A 284 4.06 -21.41 20.88
CA ARG A 284 5.20 -22.34 20.92
C ARG A 284 5.95 -22.39 19.59
N VAL A 285 5.22 -22.45 18.47
CA VAL A 285 5.79 -22.43 17.11
C VAL A 285 6.58 -21.14 16.88
N ILE A 286 5.99 -19.99 17.21
CA ILE A 286 6.66 -18.69 17.09
C ILE A 286 7.92 -18.66 17.96
N GLN A 287 7.84 -19.08 19.23
CA GLN A 287 9.00 -19.07 20.11
C GLN A 287 10.16 -19.93 19.59
N ALA A 288 9.87 -21.13 19.10
CA ALA A 288 10.86 -22.04 18.53
C ALA A 288 11.52 -21.44 17.27
N ALA A 289 10.74 -20.86 16.35
CA ALA A 289 11.26 -20.18 15.17
C ALA A 289 12.18 -18.99 15.52
N TYR A 290 11.77 -18.18 16.51
CA TYR A 290 12.61 -17.06 16.98
C TYR A 290 13.91 -17.54 17.63
N GLU A 291 13.89 -18.65 18.36
CA GLU A 291 15.12 -19.19 18.94
C GLU A 291 16.07 -19.76 17.88
N ALA A 292 15.54 -20.46 16.88
CA ALA A 292 16.33 -20.91 15.73
C ALA A 292 16.99 -19.73 15.01
N ALA A 293 16.24 -18.65 14.75
CA ALA A 293 16.81 -17.43 14.17
C ALA A 293 17.91 -16.82 15.05
N ARG A 294 17.73 -16.73 16.38
CA ARG A 294 18.77 -16.24 17.30
C ARG A 294 20.05 -17.06 17.25
N GLN A 295 19.97 -18.37 17.05
CA GLN A 295 21.17 -19.21 16.93
C GLN A 295 22.01 -18.81 15.72
N HIS A 296 21.39 -18.54 14.57
CA HIS A 296 22.09 -18.06 13.38
C HIS A 296 22.62 -16.64 13.56
N LEU A 297 21.81 -15.74 14.13
CA LEU A 297 22.20 -14.34 14.37
C LEU A 297 23.39 -14.21 15.32
N ARG A 298 23.42 -14.99 16.41
CA ARG A 298 24.56 -15.01 17.35
C ARG A 298 25.87 -15.42 16.67
N LYS A 299 25.79 -16.33 15.70
CA LYS A 299 26.92 -16.82 14.89
C LYS A 299 27.32 -15.87 13.76
N GLY A 300 26.53 -14.83 13.46
CA GLY A 300 26.73 -14.01 12.26
C GLY A 300 26.53 -14.80 10.97
N GLN A 301 25.64 -15.80 10.97
CA GLN A 301 25.38 -16.65 9.81
C GLN A 301 24.22 -16.10 8.97
N ASP A 302 24.38 -16.12 7.66
CA ASP A 302 23.31 -15.81 6.71
C ASP A 302 22.23 -16.90 6.72
N PHE A 303 20.96 -16.51 6.65
CA PHE A 303 19.83 -17.46 6.61
C PHE A 303 18.57 -16.85 5.99
N VAL A 304 17.56 -17.69 5.74
CA VAL A 304 16.25 -17.29 5.24
C VAL A 304 15.22 -17.40 6.36
N TRP A 305 14.43 -16.34 6.58
CA TRP A 305 13.22 -16.37 7.39
C TRP A 305 12.00 -16.55 6.49
N ASN A 306 11.35 -17.70 6.57
CA ASN A 306 10.21 -18.05 5.73
C ASN A 306 8.91 -18.07 6.53
N ALA A 307 8.02 -17.13 6.19
CA ALA A 307 6.65 -17.05 6.71
C ALA A 307 5.76 -16.34 5.68
N THR A 308 4.45 -16.27 5.93
CA THR A 308 3.53 -15.53 5.06
C THR A 308 3.81 -14.03 5.05
N ASN A 309 4.01 -13.42 6.23
CA ASN A 309 4.51 -12.04 6.36
C ASN A 309 3.72 -11.01 5.51
N ILE A 310 2.39 -11.16 5.46
CA ILE A 310 1.52 -10.45 4.51
C ILE A 310 1.11 -9.03 4.95
N SER A 311 1.36 -8.64 6.19
CA SER A 311 1.07 -7.28 6.69
C SER A 311 2.30 -6.66 7.34
N ALA A 312 2.35 -5.33 7.40
CA ALA A 312 3.45 -4.60 8.03
C ALA A 312 3.61 -5.01 9.50
N GLN A 313 2.50 -5.24 10.21
CA GLN A 313 2.52 -5.69 11.60
C GLN A 313 3.17 -7.09 11.76
N LEU A 314 2.86 -8.03 10.86
CA LEU A 314 3.44 -9.38 10.91
C LEU A 314 4.93 -9.36 10.57
N ARG A 315 5.34 -8.50 9.62
CA ARG A 315 6.75 -8.31 9.26
C ARG A 315 7.56 -7.58 10.32
N GLY A 316 6.99 -6.59 10.99
CA GLY A 316 7.71 -5.75 11.95
C GLY A 316 8.36 -6.53 13.10
N LYS A 317 7.75 -7.64 13.53
CA LYS A 317 8.30 -8.48 14.62
C LYS A 317 9.62 -9.18 14.25
N PRO A 318 9.70 -9.99 13.16
CA PRO A 318 10.96 -10.56 12.75
C PRO A 318 11.95 -9.47 12.32
N LEU A 319 11.52 -8.44 11.58
CA LEU A 319 12.42 -7.36 11.15
C LEU A 319 13.15 -6.73 12.33
N ARG A 320 12.44 -6.38 13.41
CA ARG A 320 13.04 -5.84 14.64
C ARG A 320 14.10 -6.78 15.23
N LEU A 321 13.79 -8.07 15.39
CA LEU A 321 14.77 -9.05 15.89
C LEU A 321 16.05 -9.05 15.05
N LEU A 322 15.89 -9.08 13.71
CA LEU A 322 17.03 -9.13 12.80
C LEU A 322 17.88 -7.84 12.90
N ARG A 323 17.22 -6.68 13.03
CA ARG A 323 17.89 -5.38 13.23
C ARG A 323 18.64 -5.30 14.54
N ASP A 324 18.05 -5.77 15.64
CA ASP A 324 18.67 -5.74 16.97
C ASP A 324 20.00 -6.52 17.02
N TYR A 325 20.17 -7.50 16.13
CA TYR A 325 21.41 -8.28 15.97
C TYR A 325 22.37 -7.73 14.90
N GLY A 326 22.05 -6.59 14.27
CA GLY A 326 22.88 -5.99 13.23
C GLY A 326 22.93 -6.79 11.93
N ALA A 327 21.86 -7.51 11.58
CA ALA A 327 21.77 -8.14 10.26
C ALA A 327 21.73 -7.08 9.15
N ARG A 328 21.82 -7.45 7.87
CA ARG A 328 21.35 -6.68 6.71
C ARG A 328 20.12 -7.40 6.17
N VAL A 329 19.00 -6.72 6.03
CA VAL A 329 17.72 -7.38 5.72
C VAL A 329 17.31 -7.15 4.28
N GLU A 330 16.96 -8.23 3.59
CA GLU A 330 16.28 -8.20 2.29
C GLU A 330 14.89 -8.83 2.44
N ILE A 331 13.83 -8.15 2.02
CA ILE A 331 12.51 -8.75 1.88
C ILE A 331 12.33 -9.20 0.43
N VAL A 332 11.90 -10.44 0.24
CA VAL A 332 11.50 -10.97 -1.08
C VAL A 332 10.01 -11.24 -1.04
N TYR A 333 9.26 -10.43 -1.79
CA TYR A 333 7.82 -10.51 -1.89
C TYR A 333 7.40 -11.22 -3.18
N LEU A 334 6.59 -12.27 -3.06
CA LEU A 334 6.06 -13.01 -4.19
C LEU A 334 4.58 -12.71 -4.37
N GLU A 335 4.22 -12.27 -5.57
CA GLU A 335 2.83 -11.99 -5.95
C GLU A 335 2.52 -12.64 -7.31
N PRO A 336 1.99 -13.86 -7.32
CA PRO A 336 1.40 -14.42 -8.54
C PRO A 336 0.06 -13.73 -8.87
N SER A 337 -0.40 -13.90 -10.10
CA SER A 337 -1.79 -13.59 -10.46
C SER A 337 -2.78 -14.42 -9.64
N GLN A 338 -4.01 -13.94 -9.49
CA GLN A 338 -5.06 -14.67 -8.75
C GLN A 338 -5.23 -16.09 -9.29
N ALA A 339 -5.31 -16.26 -10.61
CA ALA A 339 -5.44 -17.56 -11.24
C ALA A 339 -4.28 -18.50 -10.88
N ALA A 340 -3.04 -18.00 -10.95
CA ALA A 340 -1.85 -18.76 -10.58
C ALA A 340 -1.83 -19.11 -9.09
N LEU A 341 -2.20 -18.18 -8.19
CA LEU A 341 -2.26 -18.42 -6.75
C LEU A 341 -3.24 -19.55 -6.41
N HIS A 342 -4.45 -19.50 -6.96
CA HIS A 342 -5.48 -20.51 -6.73
C HIS A 342 -5.09 -21.86 -7.33
N ALA A 343 -4.51 -21.88 -8.54
CA ALA A 343 -4.01 -23.11 -9.16
C ALA A 343 -2.90 -23.75 -8.33
N GLN A 344 -1.91 -22.95 -7.89
CA GLN A 344 -0.83 -23.41 -7.04
C GLN A 344 -1.37 -23.94 -5.70
N ASN A 345 -2.29 -23.24 -5.05
CA ASN A 345 -2.87 -23.68 -3.78
C ASN A 345 -3.63 -25.01 -3.89
N ARG A 346 -4.39 -25.22 -4.98
CA ARG A 346 -5.10 -26.50 -5.21
C ARG A 346 -4.18 -27.69 -5.45
N SER A 347 -2.93 -27.44 -5.86
CA SER A 347 -1.92 -28.48 -6.11
C SER A 347 -1.08 -28.86 -4.88
N ARG A 348 -1.32 -28.24 -3.72
CA ARG A 348 -0.55 -28.49 -2.49
C ARG A 348 -1.06 -29.72 -1.75
N ASP A 349 -0.16 -30.43 -1.06
CA ASP A 349 -0.51 -31.54 -0.15
C ASP A 349 -1.43 -31.05 0.99
N ALA A 350 -1.16 -29.85 1.52
CA ALA A 350 -2.01 -29.15 2.49
C ALA A 350 -2.68 -27.94 1.83
N VAL A 351 -3.86 -28.17 1.25
CA VAL A 351 -4.67 -27.12 0.61
C VAL A 351 -5.23 -26.15 1.66
N VAL A 352 -5.01 -24.85 1.47
CA VAL A 352 -5.66 -23.81 2.29
C VAL A 352 -7.05 -23.52 1.71
N PRO A 353 -8.13 -23.46 2.50
CA PRO A 353 -9.46 -23.12 1.99
C PRO A 353 -9.48 -21.78 1.26
N GLU A 354 -10.17 -21.69 0.12
CA GLU A 354 -10.19 -20.46 -0.71
C GLU A 354 -10.71 -19.24 0.06
N ALA A 355 -11.73 -19.41 0.91
CA ALA A 355 -12.25 -18.34 1.76
C ALA A 355 -11.19 -17.76 2.73
N VAL A 356 -10.22 -18.58 3.16
CA VAL A 356 -9.09 -18.11 3.98
C VAL A 356 -8.11 -17.32 3.11
N ILE A 357 -7.82 -17.76 1.89
CA ILE A 357 -6.98 -17.00 0.96
C ILE A 357 -7.59 -15.64 0.67
N ASP A 358 -8.89 -15.58 0.38
CA ASP A 358 -9.61 -14.33 0.15
C ASP A 358 -9.54 -13.39 1.36
N ASP A 359 -9.59 -13.94 2.58
CA ASP A 359 -9.40 -13.16 3.80
C ASP A 359 -7.98 -12.62 3.96
N LEU A 360 -6.97 -13.43 3.61
CA LEU A 360 -5.58 -12.99 3.61
C LEU A 360 -5.33 -11.92 2.53
N VAL A 361 -5.93 -12.05 1.34
CA VAL A 361 -5.86 -11.05 0.27
C VAL A 361 -6.42 -9.71 0.74
N ARG A 362 -7.55 -9.69 1.48
CA ARG A 362 -8.11 -8.45 2.06
C ARG A 362 -7.19 -7.78 3.08
N LYS A 363 -6.28 -8.53 3.69
CA LYS A 363 -5.34 -8.05 4.73
C LYS A 363 -3.93 -7.82 4.20
N LEU A 364 -3.71 -8.05 2.90
CA LEU A 364 -2.42 -7.98 2.26
C LEU A 364 -1.95 -6.52 2.17
N GLU A 365 -0.85 -6.23 2.85
CA GLU A 365 -0.07 -5.00 2.70
C GLU A 365 1.31 -5.41 2.17
N PRO A 366 1.59 -5.26 0.85
CA PRO A 366 2.91 -5.56 0.30
C PRO A 366 4.02 -4.78 1.05
N PRO A 367 5.25 -5.32 1.13
CA PRO A 367 6.33 -4.65 1.84
C PRO A 367 6.70 -3.33 1.17
N GLY A 368 6.68 -2.24 1.94
CA GLY A 368 7.18 -0.95 1.49
C GLY A 368 8.69 -0.98 1.33
N ARG A 369 9.24 -0.24 0.35
CA ARG A 369 10.70 -0.17 0.11
C ARG A 369 11.50 0.38 1.30
N TRP A 370 10.82 1.03 2.24
CA TRP A 370 11.37 1.54 3.49
C TRP A 370 11.49 0.49 4.61
N GLU A 371 10.83 -0.67 4.50
CA GLU A 371 10.79 -1.68 5.57
C GLU A 371 12.12 -2.45 5.74
N ALA A 372 13.01 -2.42 4.74
CA ALA A 372 14.28 -3.14 4.77
C ALA A 372 15.34 -2.48 3.89
N HIS A 373 16.58 -2.95 4.00
CA HIS A 373 17.71 -2.49 3.17
C HIS A 373 17.44 -2.76 1.70
N LYS A 374 16.78 -3.87 1.41
CA LYS A 374 16.34 -4.20 0.06
C LYS A 374 14.97 -4.84 0.08
N VAL A 375 14.09 -4.43 -0.83
CA VAL A 375 12.81 -5.09 -1.08
C VAL A 375 12.75 -5.48 -2.54
N THR A 376 12.62 -6.78 -2.80
CA THR A 376 12.52 -7.34 -4.15
C THR A 376 11.09 -7.83 -4.37
N HIS A 377 10.39 -7.28 -5.36
CA HIS A 377 9.07 -7.75 -5.78
C HIS A 377 9.24 -8.75 -6.93
N VAL A 378 8.79 -9.98 -6.72
CA VAL A 378 8.75 -11.05 -7.71
C VAL A 378 7.28 -11.22 -8.11
N VAL A 379 6.87 -10.43 -9.10
CA VAL A 379 5.51 -10.43 -9.63
C VAL A 379 5.49 -11.41 -10.80
N GLN A 380 4.65 -12.45 -10.70
CA GLN A 380 4.50 -13.45 -11.75
C GLN A 380 3.15 -13.23 -12.44
N GLY A 381 3.18 -13.02 -13.75
CA GLY A 381 1.98 -12.88 -14.60
C GLY A 381 1.13 -14.14 -14.60
#